data_AF-A0A1N7K6L3-F1
#
_entry.id   AF-A0A1N7K6L3-F1
#
_cell.length_a   1.000
_cell.length_b   1.000
_cell.length_c   1.000
_cell.angle_alpha   90.00
_cell.angle_beta   90.00
_cell.angle_gamma   90.00
#
_symmetry.space_group_name_H-M   'P 1'
#
loop_
_entity.id
_entity.type
_entity.pdbx_description
1 polymer ?
#
loop_
_entity_poly.entity_id
_entity_poly.type
_entity_poly.pdbx_seq_one_letter_code
_entity_poly.pdbx_strand_id
1 'polypeptide(L)'
;MKQSIWGITMSLMALLSCKSDEEDIQKIDQILSFYMKNTAGKDLFNPTAVGSYSQIKMNDVFGEADNSPVTFSGPTIQIDSTYKIEYTAGAKRRLLSSDANDNRLYQSKIALNMRQKINDTLFQTILDTMEIQYRWSPTLFEVSKVLYNKNEVFNKTPTSGNTFTITK
;
A
#
# COMPACT_ATOMS: atom_id res chain seq x y z
N MET A 1 -17.38 -35.52 56.40
CA MET A 1 -17.51 -35.35 54.93
C MET A 1 -17.27 -33.89 54.58
N LYS A 2 -16.04 -33.45 54.25
CA LYS A 2 -15.81 -32.10 53.66
C LYS A 2 -14.38 -31.80 53.17
N GLN A 3 -13.62 -32.76 52.62
CA GLN A 3 -12.28 -32.44 52.07
C GLN A 3 -11.93 -33.08 50.71
N SER A 4 -12.87 -33.76 50.03
CA SER A 4 -12.55 -34.46 48.77
C SER A 4 -12.95 -33.71 47.48
N ILE A 5 -13.48 -32.48 47.57
CA ILE A 5 -14.03 -31.76 46.40
C ILE A 5 -13.00 -30.80 45.77
N TRP A 6 -11.93 -30.45 46.48
CA TRP A 6 -10.99 -29.43 46.01
C TRP A 6 -10.00 -29.93 44.94
N GLY A 7 -9.56 -31.19 45.03
CA GLY A 7 -8.58 -31.77 44.08
C GLY A 7 -9.14 -32.06 42.68
N ILE A 8 -10.42 -32.41 42.58
CA ILE A 8 -11.08 -32.72 41.30
C ILE A 8 -11.28 -31.44 40.48
N THR A 9 -11.66 -30.33 41.13
CA THR A 9 -11.85 -29.03 40.48
C THR A 9 -10.56 -28.48 39.89
N MET A 10 -9.42 -28.69 40.57
CA MET A 10 -8.10 -28.24 40.09
C MET A 10 -7.60 -29.06 38.89
N SER A 11 -7.95 -30.35 38.82
CA SER A 11 -7.64 -31.20 37.65
C SER A 11 -8.50 -30.88 36.43
N LEU A 12 -9.76 -30.48 36.62
CA LEU A 12 -10.64 -30.06 35.52
C LEU A 12 -10.22 -28.72 34.89
N MET A 13 -9.64 -27.78 35.66
CA MET A 13 -9.10 -26.52 35.11
C MET A 13 -7.82 -26.73 34.28
N ALA A 14 -7.02 -27.75 34.58
CA ALA A 14 -5.83 -28.09 33.80
C ALA A 14 -6.17 -28.67 32.40
N LEU A 15 -7.31 -29.34 32.26
CA LEU A 15 -7.79 -29.87 30.97
C LEU A 15 -8.42 -28.80 30.06
N LEU A 16 -8.79 -27.64 30.62
CA LEU A 16 -9.31 -26.49 29.86
C LEU A 16 -8.19 -25.58 29.32
N SER A 17 -6.93 -25.76 29.72
CA SER A 17 -5.82 -24.90 29.28
C SER A 17 -5.16 -25.36 27.97
N CYS A 18 -5.62 -26.47 27.36
CA CYS A 18 -5.17 -26.92 26.03
C CYS A 18 -6.07 -26.37 24.92
N LYS A 19 -6.09 -25.05 24.80
CA LYS A 19 -6.33 -24.38 23.52
C LYS A 19 -5.35 -23.23 23.42
N SER A 20 -4.15 -23.53 22.95
CA SER A 20 -3.37 -22.56 22.21
C SER A 20 -4.09 -22.40 20.87
N ASP A 21 -5.09 -21.52 20.82
CA ASP A 21 -5.45 -20.93 19.54
C ASP A 21 -4.21 -20.11 19.14
N GLU A 22 -3.29 -20.75 18.40
CA GLU A 22 -2.37 -20.04 17.52
C GLU A 22 -3.27 -19.38 16.48
N GLU A 23 -3.90 -18.25 16.85
CA GLU A 23 -4.50 -17.37 15.87
C GLU A 23 -3.34 -16.93 14.99
N ASP A 24 -3.20 -17.55 13.81
CA ASP A 24 -2.27 -17.14 12.77
C ASP A 24 -2.60 -15.69 12.40
N ILE A 25 -1.91 -14.75 13.04
CA ILE A 25 -2.03 -13.32 12.75
C ILE A 25 -1.66 -13.14 11.28
N GLN A 26 -2.63 -12.70 10.47
CA GLN A 26 -2.41 -12.46 9.05
C GLN A 26 -1.27 -11.45 8.87
N LYS A 27 -0.24 -11.84 8.12
CA LYS A 27 0.86 -10.94 7.76
C LYS A 27 0.36 -9.87 6.78
N ILE A 28 0.62 -8.60 7.08
CA ILE A 28 0.23 -7.46 6.23
C ILE A 28 1.47 -6.78 5.65
N ASP A 29 1.58 -6.75 4.33
CA ASP A 29 2.67 -6.10 3.58
C ASP A 29 2.10 -5.21 2.46
N GLN A 30 1.49 -4.08 2.85
CA GLN A 30 0.71 -3.22 1.96
C GLN A 30 1.33 -1.85 1.65
N ILE A 31 2.33 -1.43 2.42
CA ILE A 31 2.94 -0.11 2.30
C ILE A 31 3.81 -0.09 1.05
N LEU A 32 3.62 0.91 0.20
CA LEU A 32 4.37 1.09 -1.04
C LEU A 32 5.27 2.31 -0.92
N SER A 33 6.50 2.17 -1.39
CA SER A 33 7.46 3.26 -1.51
C SER A 33 7.77 3.45 -2.98
N PHE A 34 7.73 4.69 -3.49
CA PHE A 34 8.05 4.90 -4.89
C PHE A 34 8.73 6.22 -5.19
N TYR A 35 9.55 6.15 -6.23
CA TYR A 35 10.23 7.27 -6.85
C TYR A 35 9.58 7.58 -8.19
N MET A 36 9.79 8.78 -8.69
CA MET A 36 9.38 9.14 -10.04
C MET A 36 10.47 9.94 -10.72
N LYS A 37 10.83 9.53 -11.94
CA LYS A 37 11.85 10.20 -12.76
C LYS A 37 11.36 10.38 -14.19
N ASN A 38 11.94 11.33 -14.92
CA ASN A 38 11.74 11.38 -16.36
C ASN A 38 12.71 10.43 -17.10
N THR A 39 12.54 10.30 -18.42
CA THR A 39 13.44 9.55 -19.32
C THR A 39 14.92 9.96 -19.23
N ALA A 40 15.22 11.22 -18.89
CA ALA A 40 16.58 11.72 -18.67
C ALA A 40 17.13 11.43 -17.26
N GLY A 41 16.39 10.72 -16.42
CA GLY A 41 16.80 10.36 -15.06
C GLY A 41 16.57 11.44 -14.00
N LYS A 42 15.96 12.58 -14.37
CA LYS A 42 15.66 13.66 -13.43
C LYS A 42 14.55 13.26 -12.47
N ASP A 43 14.79 13.48 -11.20
CA ASP A 43 13.81 13.29 -10.13
C ASP A 43 12.62 14.26 -10.26
N LEU A 44 11.42 13.70 -10.37
CA LEU A 44 10.17 14.44 -10.52
C LEU A 44 9.50 14.76 -9.18
N PHE A 45 10.01 14.27 -8.06
CA PHE A 45 9.52 14.57 -6.71
C PHE A 45 10.35 15.60 -5.95
N ASN A 46 11.40 16.15 -6.55
CA ASN A 46 12.05 17.35 -6.01
C ASN A 46 11.13 18.58 -6.14
N PRO A 47 10.57 19.12 -5.06
CA PRO A 47 9.52 20.14 -5.15
C PRO A 47 10.02 21.52 -5.58
N THR A 48 11.34 21.77 -5.52
CA THR A 48 11.92 23.09 -5.86
C THR A 48 12.40 23.16 -7.30
N ALA A 49 12.70 22.02 -7.91
CA ALA A 49 13.23 21.92 -9.25
C ALA A 49 12.18 22.24 -10.33
N VAL A 50 12.54 23.11 -11.27
CA VAL A 50 11.78 23.28 -12.52
C VAL A 50 11.71 21.94 -13.23
N GLY A 51 10.56 21.57 -13.79
CA GLY A 51 10.28 20.28 -14.45
C GLY A 51 9.79 19.19 -13.49
N SER A 52 9.81 19.40 -12.19
CA SER A 52 9.36 18.45 -11.17
C SER A 52 8.00 18.86 -10.59
N TYR A 53 7.36 17.99 -9.82
CA TYR A 53 6.04 18.24 -9.23
C TYR A 53 6.17 18.98 -7.89
N SER A 54 5.52 20.14 -7.78
CA SER A 54 5.50 20.97 -6.57
C SER A 54 4.31 20.67 -5.66
N GLN A 55 3.23 20.09 -6.21
CA GLN A 55 2.06 19.67 -5.46
C GLN A 55 1.58 18.33 -6.00
N ILE A 56 1.19 17.43 -5.10
CA ILE A 56 0.75 16.08 -5.43
C ILE A 56 -0.50 15.80 -4.61
N LYS A 57 -1.56 15.37 -5.28
CA LYS A 57 -2.80 14.87 -4.67
C LYS A 57 -3.05 13.47 -5.18
N MET A 58 -3.46 12.59 -4.26
CA MET A 58 -3.85 11.22 -4.57
C MET A 58 -5.26 11.00 -4.03
N ASN A 59 -6.16 10.59 -4.91
CA ASN A 59 -7.57 10.39 -4.59
C ASN A 59 -8.02 8.99 -4.98
N ASP A 60 -8.82 8.37 -4.13
CA ASP A 60 -9.41 7.07 -4.37
C ASP A 60 -10.54 7.17 -5.40
N VAL A 61 -10.35 6.54 -6.56
CA VAL A 61 -11.34 6.49 -7.64
C VAL A 61 -12.54 5.61 -7.27
N PHE A 62 -12.36 4.68 -6.33
CA PHE A 62 -13.45 3.83 -5.84
C PHE A 62 -14.11 4.39 -4.58
N GLY A 63 -13.68 5.57 -4.12
CA GLY A 63 -14.20 6.23 -2.93
C GLY A 63 -15.64 6.71 -3.08
N GLU A 64 -16.23 7.17 -1.99
CA GLU A 64 -17.63 7.63 -1.94
C GLU A 64 -17.85 8.97 -2.67
N ALA A 65 -16.76 9.73 -2.89
CA ALA A 65 -16.76 10.99 -3.61
C ALA A 65 -15.55 11.09 -4.54
N ASP A 66 -15.68 11.89 -5.61
CA ASP A 66 -14.64 12.12 -6.63
C ASP A 66 -13.29 12.62 -6.08
N ASN A 67 -13.28 13.21 -4.88
CA ASN A 67 -12.10 13.77 -4.23
C ASN A 67 -11.71 13.04 -2.93
N SER A 68 -12.17 11.80 -2.75
CA SER A 68 -11.85 10.98 -1.57
C SER A 68 -10.33 10.85 -1.42
N PRO A 69 -9.67 11.43 -0.41
CA PRO A 69 -8.20 11.41 -0.31
C PRO A 69 -7.70 10.05 0.17
N VAL A 70 -6.51 9.66 -0.28
CA VAL A 70 -5.79 8.52 0.30
C VAL A 70 -4.65 8.99 1.21
N THR A 71 -4.13 8.10 2.05
CA THR A 71 -3.03 8.41 2.97
C THR A 71 -1.69 8.09 2.31
N PHE A 72 -0.85 9.11 2.19
CA PHE A 72 0.50 9.00 1.66
C PHE A 72 1.40 10.08 2.30
N SER A 73 2.72 9.85 2.28
CA SER A 73 3.69 10.86 2.69
C SER A 73 3.82 11.97 1.65
N GLY A 74 4.21 13.17 2.06
CA GLY A 74 4.80 14.11 1.11
C GLY A 74 6.10 13.56 0.51
N PRO A 75 6.61 14.16 -0.58
CA PRO A 75 7.95 13.88 -1.08
C PRO A 75 8.99 14.03 0.04
N THR A 76 9.69 12.94 0.33
CA THR A 76 10.67 12.87 1.42
C THR A 76 12.06 12.64 0.83
N ILE A 77 13.01 13.51 1.16
CA ILE A 77 14.40 13.41 0.71
C ILE A 77 15.10 12.19 1.34
N GLN A 78 15.87 11.48 0.53
CA GLN A 78 16.69 10.34 0.92
C GLN A 78 18.16 10.74 1.05
N ILE A 79 19.01 9.82 1.52
CA ILE A 79 20.45 10.07 1.74
C ILE A 79 21.18 10.46 0.44
N ASP A 80 20.74 9.94 -0.70
CA ASP A 80 21.26 10.24 -2.04
C ASP A 80 20.64 11.49 -2.68
N SER A 81 19.88 12.28 -1.89
CA SER A 81 19.14 13.47 -2.35
C SER A 81 18.01 13.20 -3.35
N THR A 82 17.61 11.93 -3.55
CA THR A 82 16.38 11.60 -4.28
C THR A 82 15.16 11.77 -3.38
N TYR A 83 14.01 12.01 -3.98
CA TYR A 83 12.73 12.18 -3.29
C TYR A 83 11.83 10.97 -3.53
N LYS A 84 11.24 10.48 -2.43
CA LYS A 84 10.37 9.31 -2.41
C LYS A 84 9.01 9.67 -1.83
N ILE A 85 7.97 8.98 -2.27
CA ILE A 85 6.65 8.99 -1.63
C ILE A 85 6.34 7.61 -1.07
N GLU A 86 5.75 7.56 0.10
CA GLU A 86 5.20 6.34 0.69
C GLU A 86 3.66 6.38 0.68
N TYR A 87 3.04 5.41 0.03
CA TYR A 87 1.60 5.17 0.12
C TYR A 87 1.33 4.12 1.18
N THR A 88 0.47 4.43 2.15
CA THR A 88 0.23 3.56 3.31
C THR A 88 -1.12 2.86 3.24
N ALA A 89 -2.21 3.62 3.01
CA ALA A 89 -3.57 3.12 3.00
C ALA A 89 -4.58 4.15 2.44
N GLY A 90 -5.86 3.80 2.45
CA GLY A 90 -6.98 4.74 2.27
C GLY A 90 -7.81 4.51 1.02
N ALA A 91 -7.26 3.84 -0.01
CA ALA A 91 -8.05 3.50 -1.19
C ALA A 91 -8.96 2.29 -0.92
N LYS A 92 -10.23 2.39 -1.35
CA LYS A 92 -11.19 1.30 -1.35
C LYS A 92 -10.68 0.19 -2.28
N ARG A 93 -10.93 -1.05 -1.87
CA ARG A 93 -10.52 -2.26 -2.58
C ARG A 93 -11.75 -2.89 -3.20
N ARG A 94 -11.66 -3.25 -4.47
CA ARG A 94 -12.66 -4.05 -5.18
C ARG A 94 -12.11 -5.44 -5.44
N LEU A 95 -12.94 -6.46 -5.22
CA LEU A 95 -12.58 -7.83 -5.55
C LEU A 95 -12.43 -7.93 -7.07
N LEU A 96 -11.27 -8.39 -7.54
CA LEU A 96 -10.97 -8.64 -8.94
C LEU A 96 -11.22 -10.11 -9.28
N SER A 97 -10.79 -11.03 -8.41
CA SER A 97 -11.02 -12.47 -8.56
C SER A 97 -10.87 -13.20 -7.22
N SER A 98 -11.44 -14.41 -7.14
CA SER A 98 -11.24 -15.34 -6.03
C SER A 98 -11.11 -16.77 -6.54
N ASP A 99 -10.41 -17.65 -5.81
CA ASP A 99 -10.29 -19.07 -6.13
C ASP A 99 -10.95 -19.97 -5.07
N ALA A 100 -10.92 -21.29 -5.31
CA ALA A 100 -11.52 -22.29 -4.42
C ALA A 100 -10.78 -22.44 -3.07
N ASN A 101 -9.56 -21.94 -2.96
CA ASN A 101 -8.76 -21.95 -1.72
C ASN A 101 -8.94 -20.65 -0.92
N ASP A 102 -9.96 -19.87 -1.24
CA ASP A 102 -10.23 -18.53 -0.69
C ASP A 102 -9.10 -17.53 -0.94
N ASN A 103 -8.21 -17.76 -1.92
CA ASN A 103 -7.29 -16.71 -2.33
C ASN A 103 -8.07 -15.65 -3.11
N ARG A 104 -7.81 -14.38 -2.82
CA ARG A 104 -8.50 -13.25 -3.43
C ARG A 104 -7.50 -12.26 -4.00
N LEU A 105 -7.83 -11.72 -5.16
CA LEU A 105 -7.11 -10.61 -5.77
C LEU A 105 -7.99 -9.38 -5.63
N TYR A 106 -7.49 -8.34 -4.98
CA TYR A 106 -8.17 -7.06 -4.87
C TYR A 106 -7.47 -5.99 -5.71
N GLN A 107 -8.21 -4.96 -6.09
CA GLN A 107 -7.68 -3.80 -6.78
C GLN A 107 -8.14 -2.51 -6.10
N SER A 108 -7.22 -1.57 -5.96
CA SER A 108 -7.49 -0.16 -5.69
C SER A 108 -7.06 0.68 -6.89
N LYS A 109 -7.76 1.79 -7.12
CA LYS A 109 -7.45 2.72 -8.20
C LYS A 109 -7.36 4.13 -7.64
N ILE A 110 -6.24 4.80 -7.93
CA ILE A 110 -5.89 6.10 -7.39
C ILE A 110 -5.71 7.06 -8.57
N ALA A 111 -6.41 8.19 -8.53
CA ALA A 111 -6.18 9.31 -9.42
C ALA A 111 -5.08 10.19 -8.83
N LEU A 112 -4.08 10.51 -9.63
CA LEU A 112 -3.02 11.44 -9.26
C LEU A 112 -3.28 12.78 -9.96
N ASN A 113 -3.31 13.86 -9.18
CA ASN A 113 -3.32 15.22 -9.69
C ASN A 113 -2.07 15.92 -9.20
N MET A 114 -1.18 16.23 -10.13
CA MET A 114 0.14 16.78 -9.84
C MET A 114 0.32 18.12 -10.53
N ARG A 115 0.96 19.06 -9.86
CA ARG A 115 1.31 20.37 -10.43
C ARG A 115 2.78 20.38 -10.77
N GLN A 116 3.10 20.34 -12.06
CA GLN A 116 4.47 20.40 -12.55
C GLN A 116 4.91 21.86 -12.66
N LYS A 117 6.09 22.17 -12.11
CA LYS A 117 6.71 23.49 -12.21
C LYS A 117 7.32 23.66 -13.61
N ILE A 118 6.78 24.55 -14.43
CA ILE A 118 7.35 24.83 -15.77
C ILE A 118 8.45 25.89 -15.67
N ASN A 119 8.26 26.87 -14.80
CA ASN A 119 9.24 27.83 -14.33
C ASN A 119 8.81 28.34 -12.95
N ASP A 120 9.37 29.44 -12.44
CA ASP A 120 9.07 29.92 -11.08
C ASP A 120 7.63 30.43 -10.86
N THR A 121 6.90 30.77 -11.92
CA THR A 121 5.54 31.32 -11.83
C THR A 121 4.49 30.50 -12.57
N LEU A 122 4.90 29.69 -13.56
CA LEU A 122 4.03 28.88 -14.39
C LEU A 122 4.03 27.41 -13.95
N PHE A 123 2.83 26.86 -13.81
CA PHE A 123 2.60 25.47 -13.43
C PHE A 123 1.59 24.79 -14.35
N GLN A 124 1.87 23.54 -14.73
CA GLN A 124 0.99 22.69 -15.52
C GLN A 124 0.33 21.63 -14.63
N THR A 125 -0.95 21.35 -14.87
CA THR A 125 -1.62 20.21 -14.22
C THR A 125 -1.38 18.95 -15.02
N ILE A 126 -0.95 17.91 -14.33
CA ILE A 126 -0.73 16.57 -14.86
C ILE A 126 -1.67 15.61 -14.12
N LEU A 127 -2.46 14.87 -14.89
CA LEU A 127 -3.42 13.89 -14.40
C LEU A 127 -2.95 12.50 -14.81
N ASP A 128 -2.73 11.64 -13.83
CA ASP A 128 -2.29 10.26 -14.03
C ASP A 128 -3.12 9.30 -13.17
N THR A 129 -2.91 8.01 -13.34
CA THR A 129 -3.61 6.96 -12.59
C THR A 129 -2.64 5.90 -12.11
N MET A 130 -2.82 5.46 -10.87
CA MET A 130 -2.13 4.32 -10.30
C MET A 130 -3.14 3.25 -9.88
N GLU A 131 -2.90 2.01 -10.28
CA GLU A 131 -3.70 0.86 -9.90
C GLU A 131 -2.83 -0.07 -9.07
N ILE A 132 -3.30 -0.42 -7.87
CA ILE A 132 -2.60 -1.31 -6.96
C ILE A 132 -3.42 -2.59 -6.85
N GLN A 133 -2.79 -3.73 -7.11
CA GLN A 133 -3.40 -5.04 -6.91
C GLN A 133 -2.83 -5.71 -5.66
N TYR A 134 -3.68 -6.33 -4.88
CA TYR A 134 -3.33 -6.99 -3.62
C TYR A 134 -3.69 -8.46 -3.66
N ARG A 135 -2.79 -9.31 -3.19
CA ARG A 135 -3.08 -10.72 -2.94
C ARG A 135 -3.53 -10.87 -1.50
N TRP A 136 -4.61 -11.60 -1.30
CA TRP A 136 -5.13 -11.97 0.01
C TRP A 136 -5.25 -13.50 0.08
N SER A 137 -4.87 -14.03 1.23
CA SER A 137 -5.07 -15.39 1.70
C SER A 137 -5.28 -15.34 3.22
N PRO A 138 -5.76 -16.39 3.88
CA PRO A 138 -5.93 -16.38 5.33
C PRO A 138 -4.67 -15.94 6.12
N THR A 139 -3.47 -16.25 5.63
CA THR A 139 -2.21 -15.97 6.33
C THR A 139 -1.45 -14.74 5.82
N LEU A 140 -1.78 -14.21 4.64
CA LEU A 140 -1.04 -13.11 4.00
C LEU A 140 -1.95 -12.14 3.24
N PHE A 141 -1.75 -10.85 3.50
CA PHE A 141 -2.26 -9.75 2.70
C PHE A 141 -1.10 -8.86 2.23
N GLU A 142 -0.84 -8.82 0.92
CA GLU A 142 0.29 -8.08 0.37
C GLU A 142 -0.04 -7.36 -0.94
N VAL A 143 0.74 -6.33 -1.27
CA VAL A 143 0.74 -5.80 -2.64
C VAL A 143 1.37 -6.83 -3.58
N SER A 144 0.70 -7.07 -4.70
CA SER A 144 1.13 -8.03 -5.72
C SER A 144 1.63 -7.33 -6.99
N LYS A 145 1.00 -6.24 -7.41
CA LYS A 145 1.30 -5.55 -8.66
C LYS A 145 0.92 -4.08 -8.57
N VAL A 146 1.67 -3.21 -9.23
CA VAL A 146 1.27 -1.80 -9.45
C VAL A 146 1.35 -1.49 -10.93
N LEU A 147 0.28 -0.86 -11.44
CA LEU A 147 0.26 -0.26 -12.76
C LEU A 147 0.20 1.25 -12.65
N TYR A 148 0.99 1.95 -13.46
CA TYR A 148 0.94 3.39 -13.62
C TYR A 148 0.52 3.72 -15.06
N ASN A 149 -0.60 4.43 -15.21
CA ASN A 149 -1.22 4.68 -16.52
C ASN A 149 -1.37 3.40 -17.36
N LYS A 150 -1.81 2.31 -16.71
CA LYS A 150 -1.97 0.95 -17.27
C LYS A 150 -0.67 0.20 -17.62
N ASN A 151 0.50 0.80 -17.41
CA ASN A 151 1.77 0.12 -17.59
C ASN A 151 2.24 -0.49 -16.26
N GLU A 152 2.70 -1.73 -16.27
CA GLU A 152 3.25 -2.38 -15.08
C GLU A 152 4.55 -1.69 -14.65
N VAL A 153 4.60 -1.23 -13.40
CA VAL A 153 5.79 -0.57 -12.81
C VAL A 153 6.32 -1.32 -11.59
N PHE A 154 5.54 -2.27 -11.06
CA PHE A 154 5.94 -3.12 -9.96
C PHE A 154 5.23 -4.47 -10.05
N ASN A 155 5.97 -5.53 -9.76
CA ASN A 155 5.44 -6.88 -9.58
C ASN A 155 6.18 -7.52 -8.40
N LYS A 156 5.42 -8.01 -7.42
CA LYS A 156 5.96 -8.51 -6.15
C LYS A 156 6.64 -9.85 -6.37
N THR A 157 7.86 -9.96 -5.86
CA THR A 157 8.58 -11.23 -5.72
C THR A 157 8.72 -11.59 -4.23
N PRO A 158 8.93 -12.86 -3.88
CA PRO A 158 8.99 -13.28 -2.47
C PRO A 158 10.05 -12.58 -1.61
N THR A 159 11.13 -12.08 -2.22
CA THR A 159 12.27 -11.47 -1.53
C THR A 159 12.33 -9.95 -1.68
N SER A 160 11.48 -9.36 -2.52
CA SER A 160 11.51 -7.91 -2.78
C SER A 160 10.65 -7.13 -1.80
N GLY A 161 11.18 -5.99 -1.33
CA GLY A 161 10.37 -4.95 -0.70
C GLY A 161 9.40 -4.29 -1.69
N ASN A 162 8.48 -3.49 -1.17
CA ASN A 162 7.46 -2.78 -1.96
C ASN A 162 7.98 -1.43 -2.49
N THR A 163 9.17 -1.43 -3.10
CA THR A 163 9.79 -0.22 -3.63
C THR A 163 9.94 -0.28 -5.14
N PHE A 164 9.56 0.78 -5.84
CA PHE A 164 9.66 0.85 -7.30
C PHE A 164 9.87 2.29 -7.81
N THR A 165 10.22 2.41 -9.09
CA THR A 165 10.44 3.70 -9.74
C THR A 165 9.58 3.82 -10.97
N ILE A 166 8.80 4.90 -11.04
CA ILE A 166 8.02 5.27 -12.23
C ILE A 166 8.90 6.12 -13.15
N THR A 167 9.01 5.74 -14.43
CA THR A 167 9.71 6.54 -15.45
C THR A 167 8.69 7.15 -16.41
N LYS A 168 8.77 8.48 -16.60
CA LYS A 168 7.85 9.26 -17.45
C LYS A 168 8.54 9.88 -18.66
#